data_AF-A0A7S4S7I2-F1
#
_entry.id   AF-A0A7S4S7I2-F1
#
_cell.length_a   1.000
_cell.length_b   1.000
_cell.length_c   1.000
_cell.angle_alpha   90.00
_cell.angle_beta   90.00
_cell.angle_gamma   90.00
#
_symmetry.space_group_name_H-M   'P 1'
#
loop_
_entity.id
_entity.type
_entity.pdbx_description
1 polymer ?
#
loop_
_entity_poly.entity_id
_entity_poly.type
_entity_poly.pdbx_seq_one_letter_code
_entity_poly.pdbx_strand_id
1 'polypeptide(L)'
;MTEKRVFLLNKVGFVWFVGYDIKWFVMLGELRKYKETHGHCSVPARCSSNKRLANWVSKQRQVYYDMKEGRSSIMTAERVDILNNLGFKWKMHEDNWHDMLDDLKEFKERHGDCIVPQKYSPNPQLGRWVYTQRRAYTRNSLTKERITLLNKLGFVWKLRKSRTLIK
;
A
#
# COMPACT_ATOMS: atom_id res chain seq x y z
N MET A 1 -15.92 -36.81 -2.51
CA MET A 1 -17.01 -35.80 -2.62
C MET A 1 -17.05 -35.35 -4.07
N THR A 2 -18.21 -35.25 -4.72
CA THR A 2 -18.29 -34.97 -6.17
C THR A 2 -18.18 -33.47 -6.47
N GLU A 3 -17.60 -33.10 -7.60
CA GLU A 3 -17.41 -31.70 -8.02
C GLU A 3 -18.72 -30.90 -8.06
N LYS A 4 -19.81 -31.55 -8.48
CA LYS A 4 -21.16 -30.97 -8.47
C LYS A 4 -21.61 -30.53 -7.08
N ARG A 5 -21.20 -31.23 -6.02
CA ARG A 5 -21.58 -30.93 -4.64
C ARG A 5 -20.83 -29.72 -4.10
N VAL A 6 -19.55 -29.58 -4.42
CA VAL A 6 -18.74 -28.41 -4.04
C VAL A 6 -19.29 -27.14 -4.71
N PHE A 7 -19.63 -27.22 -5.99
CA PHE A 7 -20.23 -26.12 -6.75
C PHE A 7 -21.56 -25.62 -6.14
N LEU A 8 -22.47 -26.54 -5.78
CA LEU A 8 -23.75 -26.18 -5.19
C LEU A 8 -23.60 -25.53 -3.81
N LEU A 9 -22.63 -25.98 -3.01
CA LEU A 9 -22.35 -25.42 -1.70
C LEU A 9 -21.75 -24.01 -1.79
N ASN A 10 -20.87 -23.76 -2.75
CA ASN A 10 -20.37 -22.41 -3.04
C ASN A 10 -21.50 -21.46 -3.49
N LYS A 11 -22.48 -21.97 -4.25
CA LYS A 11 -23.61 -21.17 -4.77
C LYS A 11 -24.58 -20.70 -3.68
N VAL A 12 -24.69 -21.43 -2.57
CA VAL A 12 -25.55 -21.08 -1.43
C VAL A 12 -24.79 -20.38 -0.30
N GLY A 13 -23.56 -19.93 -0.56
CA GLY A 13 -22.73 -19.26 0.44
C GLY A 13 -22.33 -20.18 1.59
N PHE A 14 -22.26 -21.50 1.36
CA PHE A 14 -21.82 -22.45 2.37
C PHE A 14 -20.35 -22.20 2.70
N VAL A 15 -20.11 -21.68 3.91
CA VAL A 15 -18.76 -21.36 4.38
C VAL A 15 -18.10 -22.63 4.88
N TRP A 16 -17.09 -23.09 4.15
CA TRP A 16 -16.33 -24.31 4.47
C TRP A 16 -15.34 -24.17 5.63
N PHE A 17 -15.18 -22.96 6.18
CA PHE A 17 -14.10 -22.64 7.12
C PHE A 17 -14.60 -22.19 8.51
N VAL A 18 -14.09 -22.90 9.53
CA VAL A 18 -14.33 -22.73 10.97
C VAL A 18 -13.67 -21.43 11.47
N GLY A 19 -14.41 -20.52 12.15
CA GLY A 19 -13.99 -19.44 13.07
C GLY A 19 -12.87 -18.44 12.69
N TYR A 20 -11.74 -18.94 12.18
CA TYR A 20 -10.56 -18.21 11.71
C TYR A 20 -10.85 -17.35 10.47
N ASP A 21 -11.64 -17.87 9.53
CA ASP A 21 -12.00 -17.17 8.29
C ASP A 21 -12.88 -15.95 8.55
N ILE A 22 -13.82 -16.05 9.49
CA ILE A 22 -14.68 -14.92 9.90
C ILE A 22 -13.82 -13.75 10.37
N LYS A 23 -12.81 -14.01 11.21
CA LYS A 23 -11.89 -12.97 11.70
C LYS A 23 -11.09 -12.34 10.55
N TRP A 24 -10.69 -13.13 9.55
CA TRP A 24 -9.97 -12.62 8.39
C TRP A 24 -10.85 -11.69 7.55
N PHE A 25 -12.09 -12.10 7.25
CA PHE A 25 -13.04 -11.27 6.48
C PHE A 25 -13.46 -9.99 7.22
N VAL A 26 -13.59 -10.02 8.54
CA VAL A 26 -13.82 -8.81 9.34
C VAL A 26 -12.67 -7.81 9.16
N MET A 27 -11.42 -8.26 9.24
CA MET A 27 -10.26 -7.40 9.04
C MET A 27 -10.11 -6.92 7.59
N LEU A 28 -10.49 -7.75 6.62
CA LEU A 28 -10.59 -7.33 5.22
C LEU A 28 -11.60 -6.18 5.06
N GLY A 29 -12.75 -6.25 5.74
CA GLY A 29 -13.73 -5.16 5.76
C GLY A 29 -13.14 -3.86 6.32
N GLU A 30 -12.36 -3.95 7.40
CA GLU A 30 -11.65 -2.79 7.96
C GLU A 30 -10.59 -2.23 6.99
N LEU A 31 -9.88 -3.08 6.24
CA LEU A 31 -8.95 -2.64 5.22
C LEU A 31 -9.67 -1.93 4.05
N ARG A 32 -10.87 -2.38 3.66
CA ARG A 32 -11.70 -1.69 2.65
C ARG A 32 -12.10 -0.30 3.11
N LYS A 33 -12.60 -0.14 4.34
CA LYS A 33 -12.91 1.17 4.94
C LYS A 33 -11.67 2.08 5.01
N TYR A 34 -10.51 1.50 5.36
CA TYR A 34 -9.25 2.24 5.33
C TYR A 34 -8.93 2.74 3.92
N LYS A 35 -9.09 1.88 2.90
CA LYS A 35 -8.91 2.28 1.50
C LYS A 35 -9.90 3.37 1.07
N GLU A 36 -11.15 3.30 1.45
CA GLU A 36 -12.15 4.35 1.13
C GLU A 36 -11.75 5.70 1.70
N THR A 37 -11.24 5.72 2.94
CA THR A 37 -10.87 6.95 3.65
C THR A 37 -9.50 7.51 3.25
N HIS A 38 -8.53 6.66 2.87
CA HIS A 38 -7.15 7.07 2.58
C HIS A 38 -6.79 6.91 1.09
N GLY A 39 -7.67 6.31 0.29
CA GLY A 39 -7.50 5.95 -1.11
C GLY A 39 -6.56 4.77 -1.37
N HIS A 40 -5.90 4.20 -0.35
CA HIS A 40 -4.92 3.11 -0.52
C HIS A 40 -4.96 2.08 0.62
N CYS A 41 -4.40 0.89 0.39
CA CYS A 41 -4.28 -0.17 1.40
C CYS A 41 -2.97 -0.13 2.21
N SER A 42 -2.16 0.91 2.03
CA SER A 42 -0.90 1.12 2.76
C SER A 42 -1.16 1.55 4.19
N VAL A 43 -1.43 0.59 5.07
CA VAL A 43 -1.57 0.83 6.52
C VAL A 43 -0.17 0.87 7.16
N PRO A 44 0.23 1.98 7.81
CA PRO A 44 1.52 2.06 8.50
C PRO A 44 1.61 1.06 9.65
N ALA A 45 2.76 0.40 9.81
CA ALA A 45 2.98 -0.58 10.89
C ALA A 45 2.81 0.03 12.30
N ARG A 46 3.04 1.34 12.45
CA ARG A 46 2.87 2.10 13.70
C ARG A 46 1.59 2.95 13.70
N CYS A 47 0.58 2.59 12.92
CA CYS A 47 -0.70 3.31 12.89
C CYS A 47 -1.34 3.31 14.29
N SER A 48 -1.37 4.47 14.94
CA SER A 48 -1.87 4.62 16.32
C SER A 48 -3.39 4.57 16.40
N SER A 49 -4.09 4.98 15.35
CA SER A 49 -5.56 5.00 15.28
C SER A 49 -6.18 3.62 15.13
N ASN A 50 -5.50 2.66 14.48
CA ASN A 50 -5.99 1.28 14.35
C ASN A 50 -4.85 0.26 14.37
N LYS A 51 -4.32 0.01 15.58
CA LYS A 51 -3.25 -0.98 15.83
C LYS A 51 -3.64 -2.40 15.38
N ARG A 52 -4.92 -2.76 15.51
CA ARG A 52 -5.41 -4.09 15.12
C ARG A 52 -5.28 -4.30 13.61
N LEU A 53 -5.69 -3.32 12.81
CA LEU A 53 -5.53 -3.37 11.35
C LEU A 53 -4.07 -3.36 10.93
N ALA A 54 -3.23 -2.52 11.55
CA ALA A 54 -1.79 -2.48 11.27
C ALA A 54 -1.11 -3.84 11.53
N ASN A 55 -1.41 -4.48 12.66
CA ASN A 55 -0.90 -5.81 12.99
C ASN A 55 -1.39 -6.87 11.99
N TRP A 56 -2.68 -6.83 11.63
CA TRP A 56 -3.24 -7.78 10.66
C TRP A 56 -2.61 -7.63 9.27
N VAL A 57 -2.45 -6.40 8.78
CA VAL A 57 -1.75 -6.09 7.51
C VAL A 57 -0.30 -6.61 7.54
N SER A 58 0.40 -6.38 8.64
CA SER A 58 1.77 -6.85 8.83
C SER A 58 1.83 -8.38 8.82
N LYS A 59 0.86 -9.03 9.47
CA LYS A 59 0.73 -10.49 9.45
C LYS A 59 0.46 -11.02 8.05
N GLN A 60 -0.41 -10.38 7.25
CA GLN A 60 -0.67 -10.79 5.87
C GLN A 60 0.62 -10.80 5.04
N ARG A 61 1.42 -9.74 5.13
CA ARG A 61 2.73 -9.66 4.44
C ARG A 61 3.68 -10.78 4.86
N GLN A 62 3.75 -11.05 6.17
CA GLN A 62 4.59 -12.14 6.69
C GLN A 62 4.17 -13.50 6.13
N VAL A 63 2.89 -13.87 6.26
CA VAL A 63 2.44 -15.20 5.83
C VAL A 63 2.48 -15.35 4.31
N TYR A 64 2.32 -14.28 3.54
CA TYR A 64 2.54 -14.31 2.09
C TYR A 64 4.02 -14.55 1.75
N TYR A 65 4.94 -13.89 2.46
CA TYR A 65 6.37 -14.14 2.29
C TYR A 65 6.73 -15.58 2.64
N ASP A 66 6.23 -16.10 3.78
CA ASP A 66 6.43 -17.51 4.16
C ASP A 66 5.92 -18.47 3.07
N MET A 67 4.74 -18.20 2.48
CA MET A 67 4.18 -18.97 1.36
C MET A 67 5.10 -18.94 0.12
N LYS A 68 5.70 -17.79 -0.21
CA LYS A 68 6.60 -17.65 -1.36
C LYS A 68 7.95 -18.35 -1.18
N GLU A 69 8.44 -18.42 0.06
CA GLU A 69 9.67 -19.13 0.43
C GLU A 69 9.44 -20.64 0.68
N GLY A 70 8.24 -21.17 0.42
CA GLY A 70 7.90 -22.58 0.66
C GLY A 70 7.83 -22.98 2.13
N ARG A 71 7.75 -22.02 3.05
CA ARG A 71 7.59 -22.26 4.48
C ARG A 71 6.12 -22.45 4.84
N SER A 72 5.87 -23.03 6.02
CA SER A 72 4.49 -23.22 6.51
C SER A 72 3.76 -21.88 6.58
N SER A 73 2.64 -21.79 5.87
CA SER A 73 1.84 -20.58 5.78
C SER A 73 0.35 -20.90 5.77
N ILE A 74 -0.42 -20.03 6.41
CA ILE A 74 -1.89 -20.02 6.41
C ILE A 74 -2.47 -19.17 5.26
N MET A 75 -1.61 -18.61 4.40
CA MET A 75 -2.02 -17.84 3.25
C MET A 75 -2.56 -18.79 2.17
N THR A 76 -3.71 -18.45 1.59
CA THR A 76 -4.34 -19.19 0.50
C THR A 76 -4.29 -18.37 -0.78
N ALA A 77 -4.32 -19.02 -1.95
CA ALA A 77 -4.38 -18.33 -3.25
C ALA A 77 -5.58 -17.36 -3.32
N GLU A 78 -6.74 -17.79 -2.82
CA GLU A 78 -7.95 -16.96 -2.77
C GLU A 78 -7.75 -15.66 -1.96
N ARG A 79 -7.12 -15.74 -0.78
CA ARG A 79 -6.84 -14.54 0.04
C ARG A 79 -5.85 -13.61 -0.64
N VAL A 80 -4.88 -14.17 -1.38
CA VAL A 80 -3.94 -13.40 -2.19
C VAL A 80 -4.68 -12.64 -3.28
N ASP A 81 -5.57 -13.31 -4.02
CA ASP A 81 -6.34 -12.69 -5.10
C ASP A 81 -7.27 -11.59 -4.59
N ILE A 82 -7.94 -11.82 -3.46
CA ILE A 82 -8.78 -10.81 -2.83
C ILE A 82 -7.98 -9.55 -2.46
N LEU A 83 -6.79 -9.73 -1.87
CA LEU A 83 -5.92 -8.62 -1.48
C LEU A 83 -5.30 -7.92 -2.70
N ASN A 84 -4.90 -8.66 -3.73
CA ASN A 84 -4.41 -8.11 -5.00
C ASN A 84 -5.48 -7.24 -5.68
N ASN A 85 -6.71 -7.75 -5.77
CA ASN A 85 -7.85 -7.02 -6.35
C ASN A 85 -8.21 -5.77 -5.54
N LEU A 86 -7.91 -5.76 -4.24
CA LEU A 86 -8.06 -4.57 -3.41
C LEU A 86 -6.93 -3.54 -3.62
N GLY A 87 -5.85 -3.90 -4.32
CA GLY A 87 -4.67 -3.06 -4.49
C GLY A 87 -3.70 -3.14 -3.30
N PHE A 88 -3.72 -4.25 -2.55
CA PHE A 88 -2.83 -4.46 -1.42
C PHE A 88 -1.37 -4.64 -1.88
N LYS A 89 -0.47 -3.80 -1.36
CA LYS A 89 0.97 -3.91 -1.63
C LYS A 89 1.63 -4.83 -0.60
N TRP A 90 2.14 -5.98 -1.07
CA TRP A 90 2.80 -7.00 -0.25
C TRP A 90 4.18 -6.59 0.27
N LYS A 91 4.93 -5.85 -0.54
CA LYS A 91 6.24 -5.28 -0.16
C LYS A 91 6.07 -3.78 -0.01
N MET A 92 6.48 -3.26 1.15
CA MET A 92 6.51 -1.81 1.38
C MET A 92 7.85 -1.24 0.97
N HIS A 93 8.05 -1.16 -0.36
CA HIS A 93 9.00 -0.35 -1.11
C HIS A 93 10.38 -0.07 -0.52
N GLU A 94 10.96 -0.98 0.27
CA GLU A 94 12.28 -0.71 0.86
C GLU A 94 13.35 -0.48 -0.21
N ASP A 95 13.16 -0.95 -1.46
CA ASP A 95 14.08 -0.68 -2.56
C ASP A 95 13.47 -0.44 -3.96
N ASN A 96 12.14 -0.37 -4.12
CA ASN A 96 11.56 -0.25 -5.47
C ASN A 96 11.19 1.20 -5.83
N TRP A 97 12.12 1.87 -6.51
CA TRP A 97 11.94 3.24 -7.00
C TRP A 97 10.73 3.41 -7.93
N HIS A 98 10.40 2.39 -8.74
CA HIS A 98 9.28 2.44 -9.68
C HIS A 98 7.93 2.39 -8.97
N ASP A 99 7.80 1.56 -7.94
CA ASP A 99 6.55 1.52 -7.20
C ASP A 99 6.30 2.85 -6.45
N MET A 100 7.34 3.48 -5.92
CA MET A 100 7.22 4.81 -5.31
C MET A 100 6.88 5.90 -6.33
N LEU A 101 7.33 5.73 -7.59
CA LEU A 101 6.90 6.59 -8.69
C LEU A 101 5.40 6.40 -8.97
N ASP A 102 4.89 5.17 -8.91
CA ASP A 102 3.46 4.89 -9.07
C ASP A 102 2.64 5.47 -7.89
N ASP A 103 3.12 5.33 -6.65
CA ASP A 103 2.51 5.99 -5.48
C ASP A 103 2.46 7.53 -5.66
N LEU A 104 3.49 8.12 -6.28
CA LEU A 104 3.50 9.55 -6.59
C LEU A 104 2.50 9.91 -7.70
N LYS A 105 2.30 9.04 -8.70
CA LYS A 105 1.25 9.24 -9.73
C LYS A 105 -0.13 9.26 -9.08
N GLU A 106 -0.43 8.28 -8.22
CA GLU A 106 -1.69 8.23 -7.48
C GLU A 106 -1.87 9.48 -6.60
N PHE A 107 -0.80 9.94 -5.93
CA PHE A 107 -0.85 11.17 -5.15
C PHE A 107 -1.23 12.37 -6.02
N LYS A 108 -0.61 12.50 -7.20
CA LYS A 108 -0.89 13.58 -8.16
C LYS A 108 -2.32 13.52 -8.67
N GLU A 109 -2.83 12.34 -9.00
CA GLU A 109 -4.23 12.19 -9.43
C GLU A 109 -5.22 12.68 -8.37
N ARG A 110 -4.90 12.49 -7.08
CA ARG A 110 -5.77 12.93 -5.98
C ARG A 110 -5.62 14.40 -5.59
N HIS A 111 -4.40 14.95 -5.63
CA HIS A 111 -4.11 16.29 -5.11
C HIS A 111 -3.87 17.34 -6.21
N GLY A 112 -3.72 16.90 -7.46
CA GLY A 112 -3.41 17.76 -8.61
C GLY A 112 -1.91 18.07 -8.77
N ASP A 113 -1.09 17.80 -7.76
CA ASP A 113 0.34 18.11 -7.77
C ASP A 113 1.22 17.01 -7.17
N CYS A 114 2.54 17.19 -7.26
CA CYS A 114 3.54 16.30 -6.68
C CYS A 114 4.17 16.86 -5.38
N ILE A 115 3.47 17.76 -4.68
CA ILE A 115 3.93 18.43 -3.46
C ILE A 115 3.55 17.57 -2.25
N VAL A 116 4.23 16.44 -2.12
CA VAL A 116 4.03 15.55 -0.97
C VAL A 116 4.71 16.12 0.28
N PRO A 117 3.99 16.29 1.41
CA PRO A 117 4.58 16.66 2.69
C PRO A 117 5.62 15.61 3.14
N GLN A 118 6.73 16.04 3.76
CA GLN A 118 7.74 15.10 4.26
C GLN A 118 7.15 14.12 5.30
N LYS A 119 6.25 14.62 6.16
CA LYS A 119 5.50 13.84 7.15
C LYS A 119 4.10 13.49 6.63
N TYR A 120 3.99 13.04 5.38
CA TYR A 120 2.71 12.64 4.80
C TYR A 120 2.14 11.41 5.53
N SER A 121 1.18 11.64 6.44
CA SER A 121 0.62 10.60 7.31
C SER A 121 0.00 9.41 6.59
N PRO A 122 -0.72 9.58 5.45
CA PRO A 122 -1.28 8.43 4.72
C PRO A 122 -0.21 7.49 4.17
N ASN A 123 0.88 8.04 3.62
CA ASN A 123 2.02 7.26 3.15
C ASN A 123 3.36 7.90 3.59
N PRO A 124 3.84 7.59 4.82
CA PRO A 124 5.08 8.17 5.34
C PRO A 124 6.32 7.72 4.57
N GLN A 125 6.25 6.63 3.80
CA GLN A 125 7.32 6.20 2.91
C GLN A 125 7.42 7.11 1.69
N LEU A 126 6.29 7.43 1.05
CA LEU A 126 6.23 8.36 -0.07
C LEU A 126 6.79 9.75 0.31
N GLY A 127 6.38 10.30 1.46
CA GLY A 127 6.89 11.60 1.93
C GLY A 127 8.41 11.62 2.12
N ARG A 128 8.98 10.53 2.69
CA ARG A 128 10.42 10.35 2.82
C ARG A 128 11.10 10.13 1.47
N TRP A 129 10.49 9.34 0.59
CA TRP A 129 11.03 9.06 -0.74
C TRP A 129 11.12 10.30 -1.60
N VAL A 130 10.06 11.12 -1.64
CA VAL A 130 10.04 12.43 -2.32
C VAL A 130 11.14 13.34 -1.81
N TYR A 131 11.34 13.39 -0.49
CA TYR A 131 12.44 14.14 0.12
C TYR A 131 13.81 13.61 -0.33
N THR A 132 14.00 12.28 -0.35
CA THR A 132 15.22 11.64 -0.84
C THR A 132 15.48 11.96 -2.31
N GLN A 133 14.46 11.98 -3.17
CA GLN A 133 14.61 12.33 -4.59
C GLN A 133 15.10 13.78 -4.75
N ARG A 134 14.51 14.73 -4.00
CA ARG A 134 14.96 16.13 -4.01
C ARG A 134 16.42 16.27 -3.56
N ARG A 135 16.83 15.54 -2.50
CA ARG A 135 18.24 15.55 -2.05
C ARG A 135 19.19 14.94 -3.07
N ALA A 136 18.85 13.79 -3.65
CA ALA A 136 19.67 13.13 -4.66
C ALA A 136 19.87 14.02 -5.90
N TYR A 137 18.81 14.72 -6.32
CA TYR A 137 18.89 15.71 -7.40
C TYR A 137 19.84 16.87 -7.06
N THR A 138 19.74 17.46 -5.86
CA THR A 138 20.66 18.54 -5.45
C THR A 138 22.13 18.11 -5.33
N ARG A 139 22.37 16.81 -5.14
CA ARG A 139 23.71 16.22 -5.03
C ARG A 139 24.22 15.67 -6.36
N ASN A 140 23.49 15.84 -7.45
CA ASN A 140 23.78 15.25 -8.76
C ASN A 140 23.98 13.72 -8.71
N SER A 141 23.33 13.04 -7.76
CA SER A 141 23.46 11.59 -7.57
C SER A 141 22.23 10.81 -8.06
N LEU A 142 21.31 11.48 -8.76
CA LEU A 142 20.10 10.88 -9.34
C LEU A 142 20.33 10.59 -10.83
N THR A 143 19.92 9.41 -11.29
CA THR A 143 20.10 9.03 -12.70
C THR A 143 19.24 9.89 -13.64
N LYS A 144 19.71 10.11 -14.87
CA LYS A 144 19.00 10.87 -15.92
C LYS A 144 17.60 10.31 -16.21
N GLU A 145 17.47 8.99 -16.18
CA GLU A 145 16.20 8.28 -16.36
C GLU A 145 15.18 8.66 -15.27
N ARG A 146 15.59 8.59 -13.99
CA ARG A 146 14.73 8.93 -12.86
C ARG A 146 14.30 10.39 -12.88
N ILE A 147 15.20 11.30 -13.27
CA ILE A 147 14.89 12.72 -13.46
C ILE A 147 13.84 12.88 -14.57
N THR A 148 14.03 12.22 -15.70
CA THR A 148 13.09 12.27 -16.84
C THR A 148 11.69 11.80 -16.43
N LEU A 149 11.60 10.67 -15.72
CA LEU A 149 10.33 10.11 -15.26
C LEU A 149 9.61 11.04 -14.27
N LEU A 150 10.34 11.64 -13.33
CA LEU A 150 9.77 12.60 -12.38
C LEU A 150 9.34 13.90 -13.06
N ASN A 151 10.11 14.40 -14.04
CA ASN A 151 9.75 15.58 -14.82
C ASN A 151 8.48 15.37 -15.65
N LYS A 152 8.28 14.17 -16.23
CA LYS A 152 7.02 13.82 -16.92
C LYS A 152 5.79 13.92 -16.01
N LEU A 153 5.96 13.70 -14.71
CA LEU A 153 4.89 13.89 -13.73
C LEU A 153 4.71 15.35 -13.29
N GLY A 154 5.53 16.30 -13.74
CA GLY A 154 5.51 17.68 -13.26
C GLY A 154 6.10 17.83 -11.85
N PHE A 155 7.05 16.98 -11.48
CA PHE A 155 7.66 17.00 -10.15
C PHE A 155 8.43 18.30 -9.90
N VAL A 156 8.11 18.98 -8.78
CA VAL A 156 8.78 20.21 -8.37
C VAL A 156 10.00 19.89 -7.48
N TRP A 157 11.19 20.16 -8.03
CA TRP A 157 12.47 19.91 -7.35
C TRP A 157 12.77 20.89 -6.21
N LYS A 158 12.38 22.15 -6.36
CA LYS A 158 12.61 23.22 -5.37
C LYS A 158 11.27 23.85 -4.99
N LEU A 159 10.83 23.63 -3.76
CA LEU A 159 9.67 24.32 -3.20
C LEU A 159 10.12 25.71 -2.73
N ARG A 160 9.46 26.78 -3.20
CA ARG A 160 9.65 28.11 -2.61
C ARG A 160 9.17 28.06 -1.16
N LYS A 161 9.96 28.59 -0.21
CA LYS A 161 9.49 28.77 1.16
C LYS A 161 8.27 29.69 1.11
N SER A 162 7.12 29.21 1.60
CA SER A 162 5.99 30.10 1.86
C SER A 162 6.45 31.15 2.88
N ARG A 163 6.31 32.43 2.55
CA ARG A 163 6.34 33.51 3.54
C ARG A 163 5.06 33.36 4.34
N THR A 164 5.13 32.73 5.50
CA THR A 164 4.02 32.73 6.45
C THR A 164 3.76 34.19 6.85
N LEU A 165 2.68 34.78 6.34
CA LEU A 165 2.11 35.98 6.93
C LEU A 165 1.44 35.53 8.22
N ILE A 166 2.07 35.86 9.34
CA ILE A 166 1.43 35.82 10.65
C ILE A 166 0.30 36.85 10.59
N LYS A 167 -0.94 36.39 10.74
CA LYS A 167 -2.08 37.22 11.13
C LYS A 167 -2.49 36.80 12.52
#